data_AF-A0A1Q5Q0K6-F1
#
_entry.id   AF-A0A1Q5Q0K6-F1
#
_cell.length_a   1.000
_cell.length_b   1.000
_cell.length_c   1.000
_cell.angle_alpha   90.00
_cell.angle_beta   90.00
_cell.angle_gamma   90.00
#
_symmetry.space_group_name_H-M   'P 1'
#
loop_
_entity.id
_entity.type
_entity.pdbx_description
1 polymer ?
#
loop_
_entity_poly.entity_id
_entity_poly.type
_entity_poly.pdbx_seq_one_letter_code
_entity_poly.pdbx_strand_id
1 'polypeptide(L)'
;MARAFDGVSAMFLVRPPAVGNVKRDLLPALEFGRKAGLEHVVFLSLQGAEKNRVVPHATIESYLRESGMAHTFVRASFFHQNLSTTHAADIRDRDEIASILSGELGREIRYTRPGLLRYIRHARRSMPWPMVGVTAAIYTTARLGLAAGLTDDVRQVLEREPITFAEFAHRERRVWLRD
;
A
#
# COMPACT_ATOMS: atom_id res chain seq x y z
N MET A 1 7.85 -3.04 25.47
CA MET A 1 7.98 -4.05 24.39
C MET A 1 7.80 -5.47 24.89
N ALA A 2 8.38 -5.87 26.03
CA ALA A 2 8.31 -7.25 26.55
C ALA A 2 6.93 -7.93 26.50
N ARG A 3 5.87 -7.29 27.01
CA ARG A 3 4.53 -7.90 27.04
C ARG A 3 3.92 -8.18 25.66
N ALA A 4 4.31 -7.44 24.62
CA ALA A 4 3.71 -7.59 23.29
C ALA A 4 4.21 -8.86 22.56
N PHE A 5 5.31 -9.45 23.02
CA PHE A 5 5.90 -10.66 22.44
C PHE A 5 5.80 -11.88 23.36
N ASP A 6 5.19 -11.74 24.53
CA ASP A 6 5.05 -12.84 25.49
C ASP A 6 4.16 -13.95 24.90
N GLY A 7 4.72 -15.15 24.76
CA GLY A 7 4.03 -16.30 24.15
C GLY A 7 3.74 -16.19 22.65
N VAL A 8 4.33 -15.21 21.94
CA VAL A 8 4.07 -14.99 20.51
C VAL A 8 5.13 -15.70 19.65
N SER A 9 4.71 -16.73 18.90
CA SER A 9 5.56 -17.45 17.95
C SER A 9 5.44 -16.95 16.50
N ALA A 10 4.35 -16.27 16.14
CA ALA A 10 4.14 -15.72 14.80
C ALA A 10 3.56 -14.30 14.84
N MET A 11 3.96 -13.46 13.87
CA MET A 11 3.56 -12.05 13.80
C MET A 11 3.18 -11.64 12.38
N PHE A 12 2.06 -10.91 12.25
CA PHE A 12 1.74 -10.16 11.05
C PHE A 12 2.26 -8.72 11.18
N LEU A 13 3.19 -8.34 10.32
CA LEU A 13 3.86 -7.04 10.34
C LEU A 13 3.30 -6.13 9.26
N VAL A 14 2.86 -4.94 9.67
CA VAL A 14 2.52 -3.82 8.78
C VAL A 14 3.38 -2.62 9.14
N ARG A 15 4.09 -2.04 8.17
CA ARG A 15 4.91 -0.85 8.40
C ARG A 15 4.03 0.40 8.46
N PRO A 16 4.00 1.15 9.57
CA PRO A 16 3.28 2.42 9.60
C PRO A 16 3.86 3.42 8.58
N PRO A 17 3.03 4.17 7.82
CA PRO A 17 3.51 5.11 6.81
C PRO A 17 4.50 6.16 7.34
N ALA A 18 4.27 6.62 8.58
CA ALA A 18 5.10 7.62 9.25
C ALA A 18 6.51 7.12 9.64
N VAL A 19 6.73 5.79 9.67
CA VAL A 19 7.99 5.19 10.11
C VAL A 19 8.99 5.13 8.95
N GLY A 20 9.63 6.25 8.67
CA GLY A 20 10.61 6.38 7.58
C GLY A 20 11.95 5.68 7.84
N ASN A 21 12.45 5.73 9.07
CA ASN A 21 13.73 5.12 9.44
C ASN A 21 13.52 3.74 10.07
N VAL A 22 13.31 2.75 9.22
CA VAL A 22 13.07 1.35 9.62
C VAL A 22 14.15 0.81 10.56
N LYS A 23 15.43 1.13 10.30
CA LYS A 23 16.55 0.63 11.11
C LYS A 23 16.47 1.12 12.55
N ARG A 24 16.09 2.37 12.76
CA ARG A 24 15.94 2.98 14.08
C ARG A 24 14.64 2.55 14.76
N ASP A 25 13.54 2.56 14.01
CA ASP A 25 12.19 2.58 14.59
C ASP A 25 11.50 1.20 14.60
N LEU A 26 11.94 0.25 13.78
CA LEU A 26 11.24 -1.02 13.58
C LEU A 26 12.13 -2.24 13.85
N LEU A 27 13.37 -2.24 13.35
CA LEU A 27 14.27 -3.40 13.53
C LEU A 27 14.54 -3.76 15.01
N PRO A 28 14.69 -2.81 15.95
CA PRO A 28 14.88 -3.16 17.35
C PRO A 28 13.70 -3.96 17.95
N ALA A 29 12.48 -3.69 17.50
CA ALA A 29 11.30 -4.43 17.93
C ALA A 29 11.29 -5.86 17.37
N LEU A 30 11.69 -6.03 16.09
CA LEU A 30 11.79 -7.34 15.46
C LEU A 30 12.89 -8.19 16.10
N GLU A 31 14.04 -7.58 16.40
CA GLU A 31 15.15 -8.25 17.07
C GLU A 31 14.79 -8.65 18.50
N PHE A 32 14.04 -7.79 19.20
CA PHE A 32 13.48 -8.14 20.50
C PHE A 32 12.52 -9.33 20.38
N GLY A 33 11.58 -9.29 19.44
CA GLY A 33 10.63 -10.38 19.20
C GLY A 33 11.33 -11.70 18.91
N ARG A 34 12.33 -11.69 18.03
CA ARG A 34 13.18 -12.85 17.72
C ARG A 34 13.81 -13.46 18.98
N LYS A 35 14.40 -12.62 19.84
CA LYS A 35 14.99 -13.06 21.11
C LYS A 35 13.95 -13.57 22.11
N ALA A 36 12.71 -13.12 22.00
CA ALA A 36 11.59 -13.53 22.84
C ALA A 36 10.88 -14.80 22.34
N GLY A 37 11.33 -15.41 21.25
CA GLY A 37 10.76 -16.65 20.71
C GLY A 37 9.83 -16.47 19.51
N LEU A 38 9.85 -15.31 18.85
CA LEU A 38 9.18 -15.14 17.56
C LEU A 38 9.90 -15.97 16.49
N GLU A 39 9.17 -16.87 15.85
CA GLU A 39 9.69 -17.83 14.87
C GLU A 39 9.30 -17.47 13.44
N HIS A 40 8.11 -16.90 13.21
CA HIS A 40 7.60 -16.58 11.88
C HIS A 40 7.07 -15.15 11.75
N VAL A 41 7.46 -14.45 10.69
CA VAL A 41 6.92 -13.13 10.34
C VAL A 41 6.24 -13.15 8.97
N VAL A 42 4.95 -12.85 8.93
CA VAL A 42 4.22 -12.51 7.71
C VAL A 42 4.26 -10.99 7.55
N PHE A 43 4.99 -10.50 6.56
CA PHE A 43 5.16 -9.07 6.35
C PHE A 43 4.37 -8.57 5.13
N LEU A 44 3.50 -7.58 5.34
CA LEU A 44 2.86 -6.83 4.27
C LEU A 44 3.89 -5.87 3.65
N SER A 45 4.55 -6.36 2.62
CA SER A 45 5.48 -5.61 1.77
C SER A 45 4.74 -4.96 0.59
N LEU A 46 5.50 -4.41 -0.36
CA LEU A 46 4.95 -3.82 -1.58
C LEU A 46 5.55 -4.46 -2.83
N GLN A 47 4.77 -4.47 -3.89
CA GLN A 47 5.23 -4.89 -5.21
C GLN A 47 6.38 -4.01 -5.70
N GLY A 48 7.47 -4.64 -6.15
CA GLY A 48 8.68 -3.94 -6.62
C GLY A 48 9.74 -3.74 -5.54
N ALA A 49 9.48 -4.10 -4.27
CA ALA A 49 10.48 -4.06 -3.20
C ALA A 49 11.69 -4.96 -3.49
N GLU A 50 11.51 -6.01 -4.28
CA GLU A 50 12.56 -6.91 -4.73
C GLU A 50 13.55 -6.30 -5.73
N LYS A 51 13.11 -5.26 -6.47
CA LYS A 51 13.94 -4.55 -7.46
C LYS A 51 14.44 -3.21 -6.91
N ASN A 52 13.59 -2.50 -6.16
CA ASN A 52 13.90 -1.18 -5.63
C ASN A 52 14.41 -1.28 -4.18
N ARG A 53 15.72 -1.37 -4.00
CA ARG A 53 16.35 -1.51 -2.68
C ARG A 53 16.31 -0.25 -1.81
N VAL A 54 15.87 0.89 -2.35
CA VAL A 54 15.82 2.17 -1.63
C VAL A 54 14.55 2.30 -0.80
N VAL A 55 13.48 1.55 -1.12
CA VAL A 55 12.25 1.63 -0.32
C VAL A 55 12.45 1.02 1.07
N PRO A 56 11.82 1.59 2.11
CA PRO A 56 11.89 1.07 3.48
C PRO A 56 11.55 -0.43 3.60
N HIS A 57 10.63 -0.92 2.76
CA HIS A 57 10.22 -2.33 2.73
C HIS A 57 11.36 -3.28 2.36
N ALA A 58 12.24 -2.89 1.43
CA ALA A 58 13.38 -3.71 1.04
C ALA A 58 14.34 -3.93 2.22
N THR A 59 14.50 -2.92 3.09
CA THR A 59 15.31 -3.05 4.31
C THR A 59 14.70 -4.05 5.29
N ILE A 60 13.37 -4.05 5.46
CA ILE A 60 12.66 -5.02 6.32
C ILE A 60 12.79 -6.43 5.74
N GLU A 61 12.55 -6.59 4.43
CA GLU A 61 12.69 -7.89 3.79
C GLU A 61 14.12 -8.45 3.90
N SER A 62 15.14 -7.61 3.72
CA SER A 62 16.54 -8.01 3.91
C SER A 62 16.81 -8.49 5.33
N TYR A 63 16.40 -7.72 6.34
CA TYR A 63 16.55 -8.13 7.74
C TYR A 63 15.86 -9.47 8.01
N LEU A 64 14.62 -9.67 7.55
CA LEU A 64 13.88 -10.91 7.79
C LEU A 64 14.55 -12.13 7.13
N ARG A 65 15.12 -11.98 5.92
CA ARG A 65 15.91 -13.04 5.26
C ARG A 65 17.16 -13.43 6.05
N GLU A 66 17.80 -12.46 6.69
CA GLU A 66 19.06 -12.66 7.44
C GLU A 66 18.82 -13.04 8.91
N SER A 67 17.60 -12.84 9.42
CA SER A 67 17.28 -12.99 10.85
C SER A 67 17.25 -14.44 11.36
N GLY A 68 17.14 -15.42 10.45
CA GLY A 68 16.90 -16.83 10.79
C GLY A 68 15.44 -17.16 11.17
N MET A 69 14.54 -16.17 11.27
CA MET A 69 13.11 -16.42 11.39
C MET A 69 12.53 -16.91 10.05
N ALA A 70 11.54 -17.80 10.12
CA ALA A 70 10.68 -18.06 8.98
C ALA A 70 10.02 -16.76 8.54
N HIS A 71 9.75 -16.59 7.25
CA HIS A 71 9.11 -15.40 6.74
C HIS A 71 8.20 -15.66 5.54
N THR A 72 7.17 -14.83 5.42
CA THR A 72 6.30 -14.77 4.24
C THR A 72 6.13 -13.30 3.85
N PHE A 73 6.43 -12.97 2.59
CA PHE A 73 6.24 -11.61 2.07
C PHE A 73 4.97 -11.53 1.25
N VAL A 74 4.00 -10.76 1.75
CA VAL A 74 2.79 -10.40 1.01
C VAL A 74 3.06 -9.06 0.32
N ARG A 75 3.37 -9.07 -0.97
CA ARG A 75 3.74 -7.86 -1.74
C ARG A 75 2.52 -7.28 -2.44
N ALA A 76 1.75 -6.46 -1.73
CA ALA A 76 0.56 -5.83 -2.30
C ALA A 76 0.91 -4.82 -3.41
N SER A 77 0.04 -4.72 -4.41
CA SER A 77 0.03 -3.61 -5.37
C SER A 77 -0.72 -2.40 -4.78
N PHE A 78 -1.37 -1.59 -5.60
CA PHE A 78 -2.19 -0.46 -5.15
C PHE A 78 -3.50 -0.91 -4.50
N PHE A 79 -3.97 -0.12 -3.53
CA PHE A 79 -5.18 -0.42 -2.77
C PHE A 79 -6.40 0.28 -3.36
N HIS A 80 -7.43 -0.49 -3.75
CA HIS A 80 -8.72 0.07 -4.13
C HIS A 80 -9.38 0.90 -3.01
N GLN A 81 -9.13 0.55 -1.73
CA GLN A 81 -9.64 1.26 -0.55
C GLN A 81 -9.26 2.75 -0.53
N ASN A 82 -8.20 3.17 -1.22
CA ASN A 82 -7.88 4.59 -1.37
C ASN A 82 -9.01 5.39 -2.03
N LEU A 83 -9.86 4.75 -2.84
CA LEU A 83 -10.99 5.37 -3.53
C LEU A 83 -12.19 5.60 -2.60
N SER A 84 -12.41 4.75 -1.60
CA SER A 84 -13.45 4.93 -0.59
C SER A 84 -12.98 5.69 0.65
N THR A 85 -11.71 6.11 0.69
CA THR A 85 -11.13 6.86 1.82
C THR A 85 -10.47 8.16 1.34
N THR A 86 -9.16 8.15 1.08
CA THR A 86 -8.36 9.33 0.71
C THR A 86 -8.94 10.12 -0.45
N HIS A 87 -9.47 9.45 -1.46
CA HIS A 87 -10.02 10.06 -2.67
C HIS A 87 -11.54 10.11 -2.72
N ALA A 88 -12.22 9.72 -1.63
CA ALA A 88 -13.68 9.66 -1.60
C ALA A 88 -14.32 11.01 -1.93
N ALA A 89 -13.83 12.10 -1.32
CA ALA A 89 -14.34 13.44 -1.55
C ALA A 89 -14.05 13.94 -2.97
N ASP A 90 -12.87 13.65 -3.52
CA ASP A 90 -12.52 14.03 -4.90
C ASP A 90 -13.45 13.33 -5.92
N ILE A 91 -13.78 12.06 -5.68
CA ILE A 91 -14.72 11.29 -6.51
C ILE A 91 -16.15 11.80 -6.33
N ARG A 92 -16.62 11.95 -5.09
CA ARG A 92 -18.00 12.36 -4.80
C ARG A 92 -18.27 13.79 -5.27
N ASP A 93 -17.37 14.71 -4.96
CA ASP A 93 -17.64 16.15 -5.03
C ASP A 93 -17.02 16.81 -6.27
N ARG A 94 -16.00 16.21 -6.90
CA ARG A 94 -15.23 16.85 -7.99
C ARG A 94 -15.19 16.06 -9.30
N ASP A 95 -15.73 14.86 -9.33
CA ASP A 95 -15.72 13.98 -10.52
C ASP A 95 -14.30 13.73 -11.05
N GLU A 96 -13.33 13.70 -10.13
CA GLU A 96 -11.94 13.34 -10.41
C GLU A 96 -11.76 11.83 -10.12
N ILE A 97 -10.89 11.16 -10.90
CA ILE A 97 -10.21 9.87 -10.58
C ILE A 97 -10.64 8.55 -11.28
N ALA A 98 -11.83 8.28 -11.85
CA ALA A 98 -12.00 6.98 -12.56
C ALA A 98 -13.17 6.84 -13.56
N SER A 99 -12.87 6.20 -14.71
CA SER A 99 -13.86 5.84 -15.75
C SER A 99 -14.79 4.68 -15.38
N ILE A 100 -14.32 3.69 -14.61
CA ILE A 100 -15.18 2.54 -14.20
C ILE A 100 -16.21 2.98 -13.14
N LEU A 101 -15.87 3.98 -12.31
CA LEU A 101 -16.84 4.59 -11.40
C LEU A 101 -17.97 5.31 -12.15
N SER A 102 -17.73 5.77 -13.39
CA SER A 102 -18.78 6.40 -14.19
C SER A 102 -19.97 5.48 -14.45
N GLY A 103 -19.70 4.19 -14.71
CA GLY A 103 -20.74 3.18 -14.93
C GLY A 103 -21.53 2.86 -13.67
N GLU A 104 -20.85 2.77 -12.52
CA GLU A 104 -21.49 2.51 -11.22
C GLU A 104 -22.27 3.72 -10.68
N LEU A 105 -21.81 4.94 -10.95
CA LEU A 105 -22.41 6.17 -10.44
C LEU A 105 -23.39 6.84 -11.41
N GLY A 106 -23.55 6.29 -12.62
CA GLY A 106 -24.45 6.83 -13.64
C GLY A 106 -24.08 8.25 -14.14
N ARG A 107 -22.81 8.66 -14.03
CA ARG A 107 -22.33 10.00 -14.44
C ARG A 107 -20.90 9.95 -15.00
N GLU A 108 -20.57 10.80 -15.97
CA GLU A 108 -19.23 10.81 -16.59
C GLU A 108 -18.18 11.44 -15.65
N ILE A 109 -17.23 10.64 -15.17
CA ILE A 109 -16.04 11.08 -14.43
C ILE A 109 -14.86 11.17 -15.40
N ARG A 110 -14.22 12.35 -15.48
CA ARG A 110 -13.13 12.62 -16.44
C ARG A 110 -11.76 12.53 -15.77
N TYR A 111 -10.90 11.64 -16.28
CA TYR A 111 -9.51 11.58 -15.83
C TYR A 111 -8.66 12.69 -16.46
N THR A 112 -8.35 13.73 -15.69
CA THR A 112 -7.35 14.72 -16.10
C THR A 112 -5.95 14.22 -15.76
N ARG A 113 -5.12 13.89 -16.75
CA ARG A 113 -3.68 13.58 -16.55
C ARG A 113 -2.92 14.85 -16.15
N PRO A 114 -2.58 15.09 -14.86
CA PRO A 114 -1.83 16.27 -14.49
C PRO A 114 -0.36 16.06 -14.86
N GLY A 115 0.29 17.08 -15.43
CA GLY A 115 1.75 17.06 -15.57
C GLY A 115 2.45 17.03 -14.20
N LEU A 116 3.64 16.43 -14.12
CA LEU A 116 4.37 16.23 -12.85
C LEU A 116 4.58 17.54 -12.08
N LEU A 117 4.89 18.65 -12.77
CA LEU A 117 5.04 19.97 -12.15
C LEU A 117 3.73 20.49 -11.54
N ARG A 118 2.59 20.24 -12.22
CA ARG A 118 1.26 20.60 -11.71
C ARG A 118 0.94 19.78 -10.47
N TYR A 119 1.26 18.49 -10.49
CA TYR A 119 1.13 17.61 -9.33
C TYR A 119 1.95 18.10 -8.14
N ILE A 120 3.25 18.36 -8.31
CA ILE A 120 4.13 18.83 -7.23
C ILE A 120 3.61 20.15 -6.63
N ARG A 121 3.19 21.11 -7.49
CA ARG A 121 2.64 22.38 -7.04
C ARG A 121 1.35 22.21 -6.23
N HIS A 122 0.49 21.28 -6.64
CA HIS A 122 -0.72 20.95 -5.91
C HIS A 122 -0.40 20.25 -4.58
N ALA A 123 0.43 19.20 -4.61
CA ALA A 123 0.79 18.41 -3.43
C ALA A 123 1.47 19.24 -2.33
N ARG A 124 2.25 20.26 -2.67
CA ARG A 124 2.84 21.19 -1.69
C ARG A 124 1.82 21.97 -0.86
N ARG A 125 0.58 22.13 -1.32
CA ARG A 125 -0.45 22.89 -0.59
C ARG A 125 -1.02 22.09 0.58
N SER A 126 -0.87 20.77 0.56
CA SER A 126 -1.55 19.84 1.47
C SER A 126 -0.63 18.76 2.06
N MET A 127 0.65 18.68 1.66
CA MET A 127 1.58 17.64 2.14
C MET A 127 2.98 18.19 2.51
N PRO A 128 3.63 17.62 3.54
CA PRO A 128 5.04 17.85 3.84
C PRO A 128 5.96 17.39 2.70
N TRP A 129 7.12 18.05 2.55
CA TRP A 129 8.09 17.75 1.48
C TRP A 129 8.50 16.28 1.33
N PRO A 130 8.79 15.52 2.41
CA PRO A 130 9.12 14.10 2.26
C PRO A 130 7.99 13.31 1.60
N MET A 131 6.73 13.62 1.94
CA MET A 131 5.56 12.97 1.33
C MET A 131 5.39 13.35 -0.14
N VAL A 132 5.66 14.62 -0.52
CA VAL A 132 5.64 15.04 -1.93
C VAL A 132 6.67 14.24 -2.76
N GLY A 133 7.86 14.00 -2.20
CA GLY A 133 8.87 13.16 -2.84
C GLY A 133 8.40 11.72 -3.03
N VAL A 134 7.81 11.13 -1.99
CA VAL A 134 7.26 9.77 -2.03
C VAL A 134 6.17 9.64 -3.09
N THR A 135 5.20 10.56 -3.09
CA THR A 135 4.07 10.48 -4.03
C THR A 135 4.49 10.75 -5.47
N ALA A 136 5.45 11.65 -5.71
CA ALA A 136 6.03 11.87 -7.03
C ALA A 136 6.77 10.62 -7.56
N ALA A 137 7.50 9.91 -6.70
CA ALA A 137 8.14 8.65 -7.05
C ALA A 137 7.10 7.59 -7.42
N ILE A 138 6.04 7.42 -6.61
CA ILE A 138 4.93 6.49 -6.88
C ILE A 138 4.24 6.81 -8.22
N TYR A 139 3.96 8.09 -8.49
CA TYR A 139 3.33 8.51 -9.74
C TYR A 139 4.21 8.17 -10.95
N THR A 140 5.52 8.35 -10.81
CA THR A 140 6.49 8.03 -11.87
C THR A 140 6.58 6.53 -12.11
N THR A 141 6.66 5.70 -11.06
CA THR A 141 6.74 4.24 -11.21
C THR A 141 5.46 3.66 -11.81
N ALA A 142 4.29 4.16 -11.39
CA ALA A 142 3.01 3.79 -12.00
C ALA A 142 2.96 4.18 -13.49
N ARG A 143 3.39 5.40 -13.84
CA ARG A 143 3.40 5.88 -15.22
C ARG A 143 4.33 5.08 -16.14
N LEU A 144 5.41 4.52 -15.60
CA LEU A 144 6.35 3.66 -16.33
C LEU A 144 5.89 2.19 -16.40
N GLY A 145 4.71 1.84 -15.86
CA GLY A 145 4.19 0.47 -15.89
C GLY A 145 4.91 -0.51 -14.95
N LEU A 146 5.84 -0.02 -14.12
CA LEU A 146 6.65 -0.85 -13.21
C LEU A 146 5.83 -1.48 -12.07
N ALA A 147 4.58 -1.04 -11.89
CA ALA A 147 3.63 -1.53 -10.89
C ALA A 147 2.45 -2.31 -11.50
N ALA A 148 2.54 -2.73 -12.76
CA ALA A 148 1.46 -3.42 -13.49
C ALA A 148 1.59 -4.96 -13.46
N GLY A 149 2.52 -5.52 -12.69
CA GLY A 149 2.69 -6.97 -12.62
C GLY A 149 1.46 -7.64 -12.02
N LEU A 150 0.93 -8.65 -12.71
CA LEU A 150 -0.16 -9.50 -12.21
C LEU A 150 0.41 -10.86 -11.81
N THR A 151 -0.16 -11.46 -10.78
CA THR A 151 0.14 -12.82 -10.33
C THR A 151 -1.16 -13.56 -10.06
N ASP A 152 -1.07 -14.89 -10.02
CA ASP A 152 -2.19 -15.75 -9.63
C ASP A 152 -2.16 -16.10 -8.13
N ASP A 153 -1.33 -15.42 -7.33
CA ASP A 153 -1.09 -15.77 -5.92
C ASP A 153 -2.38 -15.75 -5.09
N VAL A 154 -3.28 -14.80 -5.35
CA VAL A 154 -4.59 -14.75 -4.65
C VAL A 154 -5.40 -16.01 -4.94
N ARG A 155 -5.44 -16.44 -6.20
CA ARG A 155 -6.15 -17.66 -6.62
C ARG A 155 -5.49 -18.89 -6.00
N GLN A 156 -4.16 -18.97 -6.02
CA GLN A 156 -3.43 -20.14 -5.51
C GLN A 156 -3.52 -20.26 -3.98
N VAL A 157 -3.45 -19.15 -3.25
CA VAL A 157 -3.42 -19.16 -1.77
C VAL A 157 -4.83 -19.20 -1.17
N LEU A 158 -5.80 -18.51 -1.77
CA LEU A 158 -7.17 -18.43 -1.23
C LEU A 158 -8.16 -19.36 -1.94
N GLU A 159 -7.73 -20.08 -2.98
CA GLU A 159 -8.55 -20.98 -3.79
C GLU A 159 -9.80 -20.29 -4.38
N ARG A 160 -9.71 -18.99 -4.62
CA ARG A 160 -10.77 -18.17 -5.22
C ARG A 160 -10.22 -17.01 -6.01
N GLU A 161 -10.99 -16.52 -6.97
CA GLU A 161 -10.61 -15.31 -7.71
C GLU A 161 -10.47 -14.09 -6.79
N PRO A 162 -9.52 -13.18 -7.09
CA PRO A 162 -9.52 -11.85 -6.49
C PRO A 162 -10.83 -11.14 -6.85
N ILE A 163 -11.34 -10.32 -5.92
CA ILE A 163 -12.49 -9.48 -6.25
C ILE A 163 -12.12 -8.51 -7.38
N THR A 164 -13.04 -8.32 -8.29
CA THR A 164 -12.92 -7.37 -9.38
C THR A 164 -13.05 -5.93 -8.86
N PHE A 165 -12.58 -4.98 -9.66
CA PHE A 165 -12.80 -3.57 -9.37
C PHE A 165 -14.31 -3.23 -9.33
N ALA A 166 -15.11 -3.83 -10.21
CA ALA A 166 -16.55 -3.61 -10.26
C ALA A 166 -17.25 -4.07 -8.97
N GLU A 167 -16.91 -5.25 -8.45
CA GLU A 167 -17.44 -5.74 -7.17
C GLU A 167 -17.06 -4.82 -6.01
N PHE A 168 -15.80 -4.35 -5.98
CA PHE A 168 -15.37 -3.34 -5.00
C PHE A 168 -16.19 -2.06 -5.11
N ALA A 169 -16.31 -1.49 -6.32
CA ALA A 169 -17.03 -0.25 -6.54
C ALA A 169 -18.50 -0.37 -6.16
N HIS A 170 -19.16 -1.46 -6.58
CA HIS A 170 -20.55 -1.72 -6.22
C HIS A 170 -20.76 -1.79 -4.70
N ARG A 171 -19.84 -2.43 -3.97
CA ARG A 171 -19.88 -2.57 -2.51
C ARG A 171 -19.74 -1.23 -1.79
N GLU A 172 -18.76 -0.41 -2.21
CA GLU A 172 -18.44 0.86 -1.56
C GLU A 172 -19.27 2.05 -2.09
N ARG A 173 -20.15 1.83 -3.07
CA ARG A 173 -20.85 2.91 -3.83
C ARG A 173 -21.47 4.01 -2.98
N ARG A 174 -21.98 3.66 -1.79
CA ARG A 174 -22.62 4.59 -0.87
C ARG A 174 -21.71 5.74 -0.45
N VAL A 175 -20.40 5.54 -0.40
CA VAL A 175 -19.42 6.58 -0.03
C VAL A 175 -19.35 7.70 -1.07
N TRP A 176 -19.74 7.44 -2.32
CA TRP A 176 -19.66 8.39 -3.42
C TRP A 176 -21.01 8.96 -3.86
N LEU A 177 -22.11 8.56 -3.20
CA LEU A 177 -23.40 9.20 -3.40
C LEU A 177 -23.40 10.57 -2.71
N ARG A 178 -24.00 11.56 -3.36
CA ARG A 178 -24.31 12.84 -2.74
C ARG A 178 -25.65 12.72 -2.01
N ASP A 179 -25.77 13.38 -0.86
CA ASP A 179 -27.06 13.55 -0.18
C ASP A 179 -28.02 14.43 -1.00
#